data_AF-A0A7W6JQE6-F1
#
_entry.id   AF-A0A7W6JQE6-F1
#
_cell.length_a   1.000
_cell.length_b   1.000
_cell.length_c   1.000
_cell.angle_alpha   90.00
_cell.angle_beta   90.00
_cell.angle_gamma   90.00
#
_symmetry.space_group_name_H-M   'P 1'
#
loop_
_entity.id
_entity.type
_entity.pdbx_description
1 polymer ?
#
loop_
_entity_poly.entity_id
_entity_poly.type
_entity_poly.pdbx_seq_one_letter_code
_entity_poly.pdbx_strand_id
1 'polypeptide(L)'
;MKKTLLNAAAAALLLLPLGTATASDQKPGKVTSVQQTLNRFFFYTNGTRTARPSCDCCGRWEIDANTAAGQAQISIVLTAYATQRTLEVAGTGSCVGGANDTEGVNILIAT
;
A
#
# COMPACT_ATOMS: atom_id res chain seq x y z
N MET A 1 14.15 -61.50 -11.44
CA MET A 1 13.78 -60.63 -12.58
C MET A 1 12.26 -60.55 -12.58
N LYS A 2 11.52 -59.43 -12.51
CA LYS A 2 11.74 -57.99 -12.51
C LYS A 2 10.69 -57.40 -11.55
N LYS A 3 11.07 -56.39 -10.77
CA LYS A 3 10.19 -55.60 -9.91
C LYS A 3 9.37 -54.65 -10.81
N THR A 4 8.05 -54.69 -10.76
CA THR A 4 7.21 -53.67 -11.40
C THR A 4 6.80 -52.67 -10.32
N LEU A 5 7.64 -51.64 -10.19
CA LEU A 5 7.36 -50.42 -9.45
C LEU A 5 6.50 -49.48 -10.30
N LEU A 6 5.85 -48.53 -9.61
CA LEU A 6 5.32 -47.24 -10.09
C LEU A 6 3.88 -47.24 -10.64
N ASN A 7 2.96 -46.68 -9.85
CA ASN A 7 2.38 -45.35 -10.15
C ASN A 7 1.50 -44.88 -8.98
N ALA A 8 2.14 -44.50 -7.86
CA ALA A 8 1.52 -43.59 -6.90
C ALA A 8 1.86 -42.17 -7.37
N ALA A 9 1.01 -41.60 -8.23
CA ALA A 9 1.08 -40.18 -8.56
C ALA A 9 0.69 -39.39 -7.31
N ALA A 10 1.68 -39.10 -6.47
CA ALA A 10 1.54 -38.19 -5.35
C ALA A 10 1.13 -36.83 -5.92
N ALA A 11 -0.12 -36.44 -5.67
CA ALA A 11 -0.59 -35.07 -5.81
C ALA A 11 0.14 -34.22 -4.76
N ALA A 12 1.38 -33.82 -5.06
CA ALA A 12 2.10 -32.81 -4.31
C ALA A 12 1.42 -31.46 -4.61
N LEU A 13 0.35 -31.18 -3.86
CA LEU A 13 -0.32 -29.89 -3.82
C LEU A 13 0.72 -28.87 -3.32
N LEU A 14 1.27 -28.06 -4.23
CA LEU A 14 2.16 -26.96 -3.90
C LEU A 14 1.41 -26.02 -2.94
N LEU A 15 1.75 -26.09 -1.65
CA LEU A 15 1.46 -25.06 -0.65
C LEU A 15 2.28 -23.81 -1.01
N LEU A 16 1.82 -23.07 -2.02
CA LEU A 16 2.31 -21.73 -2.27
C LEU A 16 1.91 -20.86 -1.08
N PRO A 17 2.83 -20.17 -0.41
CA PRO A 17 2.47 -19.23 0.63
C PRO A 17 1.67 -18.11 -0.04
N LEU A 18 0.35 -18.12 0.15
CA LEU A 18 -0.51 -17.00 -0.16
C LEU A 18 -0.15 -15.90 0.84
N GLY A 19 0.79 -15.04 0.48
CA GLY A 19 1.09 -13.84 1.25
C GLY A 19 -0.19 -13.03 1.37
N THR A 20 -0.75 -12.94 2.58
CA THR A 20 -1.92 -12.12 2.84
C THR A 20 -1.53 -10.66 2.66
N ALA A 21 -2.05 -10.01 1.62
CA ALA A 21 -1.95 -8.57 1.45
C ALA A 21 -2.66 -7.90 2.63
N THR A 22 -1.89 -7.45 3.64
CA THR A 22 -2.44 -6.75 4.80
C THR A 22 -2.47 -5.26 4.50
N ALA A 23 -3.68 -4.70 4.41
CA ALA A 23 -3.84 -3.25 4.41
C ALA A 23 -3.25 -2.70 5.70
N SER A 24 -2.42 -1.67 5.59
CA SER A 24 -1.94 -0.95 6.76
C SER A 24 -2.84 0.24 7.08
N ASP A 25 -2.93 0.57 8.36
CA ASP A 25 -3.67 1.70 8.88
C ASP A 25 -2.69 2.65 9.54
N GLN A 26 -2.97 3.94 9.46
CA GLN A 26 -2.21 4.98 10.13
C GLN A 26 -3.12 5.80 11.04
N LYS A 27 -2.70 5.93 12.29
CA LYS A 27 -3.30 6.85 13.27
C LYS A 27 -3.10 8.32 12.86
N PRO A 28 -3.84 9.27 13.46
CA PRO A 28 -3.72 10.68 13.11
C PRO A 28 -2.28 11.16 13.10
N GLY A 29 -1.86 11.77 11.99
CA GLY A 29 -0.52 12.33 11.81
C GLY A 29 -0.54 13.53 10.87
N LYS A 30 0.38 14.47 11.08
CA LYS A 30 0.57 15.60 10.15
C LYS A 30 1.32 15.12 8.92
N VAL A 31 0.95 15.64 7.76
CA VAL A 31 1.72 15.48 6.53
C VAL A 31 3.04 16.23 6.69
N THR A 32 4.17 15.55 6.52
CA THR A 32 5.51 16.11 6.74
C THR A 32 6.20 16.50 5.44
N SER A 33 5.85 15.85 4.33
CA SER A 33 6.31 16.21 2.99
C SER A 33 5.40 15.61 1.92
N VAL A 34 5.44 16.22 0.73
CA VAL A 34 4.72 15.77 -0.47
C VAL A 34 5.66 15.75 -1.66
N GLN A 35 5.46 14.82 -2.60
CA GLN A 35 6.23 14.71 -3.83
C GLN A 35 5.31 14.26 -4.97
N GLN A 36 5.38 14.91 -6.12
CA GLN A 36 4.69 14.48 -7.35
C GLN A 36 5.72 14.02 -8.37
N THR A 37 5.45 12.89 -9.04
CA THR A 37 6.19 12.48 -10.24
C THR A 37 5.29 11.70 -11.18
N LEU A 38 5.28 12.06 -12.46
CA LEU A 38 4.39 11.47 -13.46
C LEU A 38 2.94 11.45 -12.93
N ASN A 39 2.33 10.26 -12.87
CA ASN A 39 0.99 10.02 -12.36
C ASN A 39 0.94 9.61 -10.88
N ARG A 40 2.03 9.79 -10.14
CA ARG A 40 2.17 9.32 -8.75
C ARG A 40 2.31 10.52 -7.84
N PHE A 41 1.43 10.60 -6.86
CA PHE A 41 1.54 11.54 -5.76
C PHE A 41 1.94 10.78 -4.50
N PHE A 42 3.06 11.18 -3.90
CA PHE A 42 3.53 10.65 -2.64
C PHE A 42 3.38 11.66 -1.52
N PHE A 43 3.14 11.15 -0.33
CA PHE A 43 3.25 11.96 0.89
C PHE A 43 3.74 11.13 2.07
N TYR A 44 4.36 11.84 3.01
CA TYR A 44 4.85 11.30 4.26
C TYR A 44 4.03 11.88 5.41
N THR A 45 3.87 11.13 6.48
CA THR A 45 3.26 11.64 7.71
C THR A 45 4.09 11.23 8.92
N ASN A 46 3.84 11.86 10.06
CA ASN A 46 4.38 11.43 11.36
C ASN A 46 3.40 10.56 12.17
N GLY A 47 2.30 10.08 11.56
CA GLY A 47 1.35 9.20 12.22
C GLY A 47 1.89 7.78 12.35
N THR A 48 1.58 7.10 13.47
CA THR A 48 2.00 5.71 13.65
C THR A 48 1.21 4.79 12.72
N ARG A 49 1.92 3.96 11.95
CA ARG A 49 1.36 3.02 10.97
C ARG A 49 1.46 1.58 11.47
N THR A 50 0.44 0.77 11.19
CA THR A 50 0.43 -0.68 11.48
C THR A 50 1.39 -1.43 10.55
N ALA A 51 1.39 -2.77 10.64
CA ALA A 51 2.24 -3.61 9.79
C ALA A 51 2.02 -3.29 8.31
N ARG A 52 3.11 -3.02 7.61
CA ARG A 52 3.11 -2.60 6.20
C ARG A 52 3.12 -3.82 5.28
N PRO A 53 2.54 -3.73 4.07
CA PRO A 53 2.70 -4.76 3.05
C PRO A 53 4.17 -5.04 2.77
N SER A 54 4.50 -6.29 2.42
CA SER A 54 5.89 -6.70 2.14
C SER A 54 6.54 -5.94 0.98
N CYS A 55 5.74 -5.33 0.11
CA CYS A 55 6.22 -4.53 -1.00
C CYS A 55 6.62 -3.10 -0.58
N ASP A 56 6.16 -2.61 0.58
CA ASP A 56 6.34 -1.22 0.97
C ASP A 56 7.66 -0.99 1.74
N CYS A 57 8.63 -0.30 1.12
CA CYS A 57 9.96 -0.05 1.69
C CYS A 57 10.12 1.30 2.38
N CYS A 58 9.32 2.29 1.95
CA CYS A 58 9.82 3.64 1.89
C CYS A 58 9.10 4.68 2.77
N GLY A 59 8.24 4.24 3.70
CA GLY A 59 7.65 5.08 4.75
C GLY A 59 6.69 6.15 4.24
N ARG A 60 6.21 6.02 3.01
CA ARG A 60 5.33 6.96 2.33
C ARG A 60 4.02 6.29 1.92
N TRP A 61 3.07 7.12 1.51
CA TRP A 61 1.81 6.72 0.90
C TRP A 61 1.79 7.15 -0.55
N GLU A 62 1.07 6.42 -1.39
CA GLU A 62 0.89 6.75 -2.80
C GLU A 62 -0.58 6.91 -3.19
N ILE A 63 -0.84 7.91 -4.02
CA ILE A 63 -2.12 8.15 -4.69
C ILE A 63 -1.87 8.17 -6.20
N ASP A 64 -2.74 7.48 -6.96
CA ASP A 64 -2.74 7.55 -8.42
C ASP A 64 -3.41 8.86 -8.90
N ALA A 65 -2.57 9.80 -9.35
CA ALA A 65 -2.98 11.12 -9.78
C ALA A 65 -3.73 11.13 -11.14
N ASN A 66 -3.78 10.00 -11.86
CA ASN A 66 -4.51 9.90 -13.13
C ASN A 66 -6.01 9.69 -12.96
N THR A 67 -6.48 9.39 -11.75
CA THR A 67 -7.90 9.13 -11.48
C THR A 67 -8.56 10.36 -10.84
N ALA A 68 -9.83 10.61 -11.16
CA ALA A 68 -10.60 11.68 -10.51
C ALA A 68 -10.68 11.49 -8.98
N ALA A 69 -10.79 10.25 -8.52
CA ALA A 69 -10.76 9.91 -7.11
C ALA A 69 -9.40 10.24 -6.47
N GLY A 70 -8.29 9.89 -7.13
CA GLY A 70 -6.95 10.21 -6.65
C GLY A 70 -6.70 11.72 -6.61
N GLN A 71 -7.17 12.48 -7.61
CA GLN A 71 -7.09 13.94 -7.59
C GLN A 71 -7.86 14.56 -6.41
N ALA A 72 -9.03 14.00 -6.06
CA ALA A 72 -9.76 14.40 -4.87
C ALA A 72 -9.01 14.05 -3.57
N GLN A 73 -8.37 12.87 -3.49
CA GLN A 73 -7.52 12.51 -2.36
C GLN A 73 -6.31 13.45 -2.22
N ILE A 74 -5.67 13.82 -3.34
CA ILE A 74 -4.54 14.74 -3.35
C ILE A 74 -4.95 16.12 -2.80
N SER A 75 -6.13 16.62 -3.13
CA SER A 75 -6.60 17.92 -2.60
C SER A 75 -6.79 17.88 -1.08
N ILE A 76 -7.25 16.76 -0.53
CA ILE A 76 -7.34 16.54 0.92
C ILE A 76 -5.93 16.59 1.55
N VAL A 77 -4.97 15.86 0.96
CA VAL A 77 -3.59 15.82 1.47
C VAL A 77 -2.93 17.20 1.44
N LEU A 78 -3.02 17.91 0.32
CA LEU A 78 -2.46 19.25 0.17
C LEU A 78 -3.11 20.25 1.13
N THR A 79 -4.42 20.14 1.36
CA THR A 79 -5.13 20.97 2.35
C THR A 79 -4.63 20.68 3.76
N ALA A 80 -4.51 19.40 4.15
CA ALA A 80 -3.99 19.03 5.46
C ALA A 80 -2.54 19.48 5.65
N TYR A 81 -1.71 19.36 4.62
CA TYR A 81 -0.32 19.85 4.62
C TYR A 81 -0.26 21.37 4.81
N ALA A 82 -1.04 22.14 4.04
CA ALA A 82 -1.06 23.60 4.15
C ALA A 82 -1.62 24.10 5.50
N THR A 83 -2.64 23.42 6.03
CA THR A 83 -3.31 23.81 7.29
C THR A 83 -2.70 23.16 8.53
N GLN A 84 -1.70 22.30 8.36
CA GLN A 84 -1.10 21.51 9.43
C GLN A 84 -2.13 20.66 10.20
N ARG A 85 -3.24 20.28 9.57
CA ARG A 85 -4.22 19.34 10.14
C ARG A 85 -3.70 17.91 10.08
N THR A 86 -4.30 17.03 10.88
CA THR A 86 -3.90 15.62 10.94
C THR A 86 -4.73 14.77 9.97
N LEU A 87 -4.11 13.74 9.43
CA LEU A 87 -4.74 12.72 8.59
C LEU A 87 -4.61 11.35 9.23
N GLU A 88 -5.70 10.59 9.21
CA GLU A 88 -5.66 9.13 9.27
C GLU A 88 -5.67 8.57 7.85
N VAL A 89 -4.99 7.45 7.65
CA VAL A 89 -4.86 6.80 6.34
C VAL A 89 -5.18 5.33 6.48
N ALA A 90 -6.08 4.82 5.66
CA ALA A 90 -6.25 3.39 5.46
C ALA A 90 -5.68 3.01 4.09
N GLY A 91 -4.77 2.04 4.07
CA GLY A 91 -4.10 1.56 2.89
C GLY A 91 -4.92 0.54 2.10
N THR A 92 -4.44 0.20 0.91
CA THR A 92 -5.07 -0.82 0.04
C THR A 92 -4.56 -2.24 0.31
N GLY A 93 -3.49 -2.40 1.08
CA GLY A 93 -2.77 -3.67 1.25
C GLY A 93 -1.89 -4.05 0.06
N SER A 94 -1.89 -3.22 -0.98
CA SER A 94 -1.16 -3.44 -2.22
C SER A 94 -0.31 -2.22 -2.56
N CYS A 95 0.88 -2.45 -3.09
CA CYS A 95 1.65 -1.36 -3.66
C CYS A 95 1.08 -0.95 -5.01
N VAL A 96 0.95 0.36 -5.20
CA VAL A 96 0.44 0.96 -6.44
C VAL A 96 1.59 1.62 -7.21
N GLY A 97 1.37 1.85 -8.51
CA GLY A 97 2.32 2.53 -9.39
C GLY A 97 3.53 1.69 -9.78
N GLY A 98 4.05 1.91 -10.99
CA GLY A 98 5.04 1.05 -11.67
C GLY A 98 6.38 0.76 -10.98
N ALA A 99 6.61 1.24 -9.75
CA ALA A 99 7.75 0.85 -8.90
C ALA A 99 7.40 -0.19 -7.81
N ASN A 100 6.11 -0.46 -7.54
CA ASN A 100 5.62 -1.46 -6.59
C ASN A 100 6.24 -1.38 -5.18
N ASP A 101 6.66 -0.20 -4.73
CA ASP A 101 7.47 -0.03 -3.51
C ASP A 101 6.77 0.77 -2.39
N THR A 102 5.53 1.19 -2.66
CA THR A 102 4.73 2.08 -1.81
C THR A 102 3.28 1.64 -1.82
N GLU A 103 2.67 1.50 -0.64
CA GLU A 103 1.24 1.14 -0.53
C GLU A 103 0.33 2.28 -1.01
N GLY A 104 -0.75 1.90 -1.70
CA GLY A 104 -1.79 2.82 -2.12
C GLY A 104 -2.70 3.27 -0.98
N VAL A 105 -3.32 4.43 -1.16
CA VAL A 105 -4.34 4.96 -0.27
C VAL A 105 -5.73 4.49 -0.66
N ASN A 106 -6.44 3.87 0.28
CA ASN A 106 -7.86 3.55 0.15
C ASN A 106 -8.74 4.68 0.70
N ILE A 107 -8.47 5.13 1.94
CA ILE A 107 -9.28 6.14 2.64
C ILE A 107 -8.37 7.19 3.29
N LEU A 108 -8.78 8.47 3.22
CA LEU A 108 -8.21 9.58 3.98
C LEU A 108 -9.28 10.15 4.91
N ILE A 109 -8.93 10.35 6.18
CA ILE A 109 -9.81 11.00 7.16
C ILE A 109 -9.05 12.21 7.70
N ALA A 110 -9.52 13.41 7.37
CA ALA A 110 -8.96 14.66 7.87
C ALA A 110 -9.60 15.03 9.22
N THR A 111 -8.76 15.43 10.18
CA THR A 111 -9.12 15.81 11.56
C THR A 111 -8.55 17.19 11.90
#